data_AF-G8TI30-F1
#
_entry.id   AF-G8TI30-F1
#
_cell.length_a   1.000
_cell.length_b   1.000
_cell.length_c   1.000
_cell.angle_alpha   90.00
_cell.angle_beta   90.00
_cell.angle_gamma   90.00
#
_symmetry.space_group_name_H-M   'P 1'
#
loop_
_entity.id
_entity.type
_entity.pdbx_description
1 polymer ?
#
loop_
_entity_poly.entity_id
_entity_poly.type
_entity_poly.pdbx_seq_one_letter_code
_entity_poly.pdbx_strand_id
1 'polypeptide(L)' 'MESYYQHLDMQCLLDLLAEETEKYTKAFAQGDSTETAYYRIKVNNIIAEINYRKGASISEIKGETPLDSPSDTAPSTL' A
#
# COMPACT_ATOMS: atom_id res chain seq x y z
N MET A 1 6.29 -6.95 -8.60
CA MET A 1 6.18 -5.50 -8.30
C MET A 1 7.49 -4.87 -8.71
N GLU A 2 7.45 -3.78 -9.48
CA GLU A 2 8.66 -3.00 -9.80
C GLU A 2 9.24 -2.47 -8.49
N SER A 3 10.49 -2.83 -8.17
CA SER A 3 11.16 -2.47 -6.92
C SER A 3 11.38 -0.95 -6.76
N TYR A 4 11.19 -0.19 -7.83
CA TYR A 4 11.41 1.26 -7.86
C TYR A 4 10.57 2.01 -6.82
N TYR A 5 9.29 1.66 -6.69
CA TYR A 5 8.37 2.39 -5.79
C TYR A 5 8.66 2.12 -4.30
N GLN A 6 9.29 0.99 -3.96
CA GLN A 6 9.55 0.58 -2.58
C GLN A 6 10.55 1.51 -1.85
N HIS A 7 11.41 2.19 -2.61
CA HIS A 7 12.43 3.09 -2.04
C HIS A 7 11.93 4.52 -1.82
N LEU A 8 10.79 4.90 -2.41
CA LEU A 8 10.19 6.22 -2.24
C LEU A 8 9.43 6.29 -0.92
N ASP A 9 9.41 7.45 -0.25
CA ASP A 9 8.51 7.67 0.88
C ASP A 9 7.05 7.92 0.42
N MET A 10 6.12 8.01 1.37
CA MET A 10 4.70 8.19 1.05
C MET A 10 4.40 9.50 0.32
N GLN A 11 5.09 10.59 0.67
CA GLN A 11 4.87 11.88 0.02
C GLN A 11 5.36 11.82 -1.43
N CYS A 12 6.57 11.28 -1.65
CA CYS A 12 7.10 11.05 -2.99
C CYS A 12 6.20 10.16 -3.84
N LEU A 13 5.57 9.13 -3.26
CA LEU A 13 4.60 8.28 -3.97
C LEU A 13 3.35 9.07 -4.38
N LEU A 14 2.85 9.97 -3.54
CA LEU A 14 1.68 10.81 -3.86
C LEU A 14 2.01 11.86 -4.92
N ASP A 15 3.18 12.49 -4.83
CA ASP A 15 3.64 13.46 -5.82
C ASP A 15 3.84 12.78 -7.19
N LEU A 16 4.46 11.59 -7.20
CA LEU A 16 4.63 10.80 -8.42
C LEU A 16 3.28 10.32 -8.99
N LEU A 17 2.32 9.96 -8.14
CA LEU A 17 0.98 9.60 -8.59
C LEU A 17 0.30 10.77 -9.31
N ALA A 18 0.42 11.99 -8.77
CA ALA A 18 -0.13 13.19 -9.40
C ALA A 18 0.52 13.44 -10.78
N GLU A 19 1.85 13.37 -10.86
CA GLU A 19 2.59 13.57 -12.10
C GLU A 19 2.22 12.54 -13.18
N GLU A 20 2.22 11.24 -12.85
CA GLU A 20 1.90 10.19 -13.83
C GLU A 20 0.41 10.23 -14.23
N THR A 21 -0.48 10.70 -13.36
CA THR A 21 -1.90 10.93 -13.70
C THR A 21 -2.08 12.11 -14.67
N GLU A 22 -1.30 13.18 -14.51
CA GLU A 22 -1.27 14.29 -15.46
C GLU A 22 -0.81 13.81 -16.84
N LYS A 23 0.29 13.04 -16.89
CA LYS A 23 0.82 12.46 -18.13
C LYS A 23 -0.19 11.52 -18.80
N TYR A 24 -0.84 10.64 -18.03
CA TYR A 24 -1.93 9.81 -18.51
C TYR A 24 -3.05 10.63 -19.16
N THR A 25 -3.50 11.68 -18.48
CA THR A 25 -4.60 12.53 -18.94
C THR A 25 -4.23 13.24 -20.25
N LYS A 26 -2.99 13.72 -20.35
CA LYS A 26 -2.47 14.36 -21.56
C LYS A 26 -2.41 13.39 -22.74
N ALA A 27 -1.84 12.20 -22.54
CA ALA A 27 -1.77 11.15 -23.57
C ALA A 27 -3.17 10.74 -24.05
N PHE A 28 -4.11 10.58 -23.11
CA PHE A 28 -5.50 10.24 -23.42
C PHE A 28 -6.17 11.34 -24.26
N ALA A 29 -6.01 12.62 -23.86
CA ALA A 29 -6.58 13.75 -24.58
C ALA A 29 -5.99 13.91 -26.00
N GLN A 30 -4.75 13.50 -26.20
CA GLN A 30 -4.08 13.50 -27.50
C GLN A 30 -4.44 12.29 -28.38
N GLY A 31 -5.13 11.29 -27.83
CA GLY A 31 -5.48 10.06 -28.54
C GLY A 31 -4.31 9.08 -28.69
N ASP A 32 -3.21 9.26 -27.95
CA ASP A 32 -2.10 8.31 -27.97
C ASP A 32 -2.42 7.10 -27.09
N SER A 33 -2.98 6.06 -27.71
CA SER A 33 -3.35 4.81 -27.04
C SER A 33 -2.17 4.07 -26.40
N THR A 34 -0.96 4.19 -26.95
CA THR A 34 0.23 3.49 -26.44
C THR A 34 0.72 4.17 -25.17
N GLU A 35 0.88 5.48 -25.21
CA GLU A 35 1.32 6.27 -24.07
C GLU A 35 0.27 6.28 -22.95
N THR A 36 -1.02 6.30 -23.32
CA THR A 36 -2.14 6.13 -22.38
C THR A 36 -2.06 4.80 -21.62
N ALA A 37 -1.83 3.69 -22.33
CA ALA A 37 -1.70 2.38 -21.70
C ALA A 37 -0.47 2.31 -20.78
N TYR A 38 0.63 2.90 -21.21
CA TYR A 38 1.87 2.98 -20.43
C TYR A 38 1.67 3.71 -19.10
N TYR A 39 1.16 4.94 -19.11
CA TYR A 39 0.94 5.70 -17.88
C TYR A 39 -0.15 5.10 -17.00
N ARG A 40 -1.17 4.45 -17.58
CA ARG A 40 -2.18 3.71 -16.81
C ARG A 40 -1.54 2.61 -15.96
N ILE A 41 -0.60 1.85 -16.51
CA ILE A 41 0.11 0.79 -15.78
C ILE A 41 0.89 1.39 -14.60
N LYS A 42 1.62 2.49 -14.83
CA LYS A 42 2.35 3.18 -13.76
C LYS A 42 1.45 3.68 -12.64
N VAL A 43 0.36 4.38 -12.99
CA VAL A 43 -0.62 4.86 -12.02
C VAL A 43 -1.16 3.70 -11.16
N ASN A 44 -1.51 2.58 -11.79
CA ASN A 44 -1.99 1.40 -11.08
C ASN A 44 -0.92 0.80 -10.14
N ASN A 45 0.34 0.74 -10.57
CA ASN A 45 1.44 0.25 -9.74
C ASN A 45 1.67 1.14 -8.51
N ILE A 46 1.63 2.47 -8.67
CA ILE A 46 1.79 3.43 -7.56
C ILE A 46 0.62 3.30 -6.57
N ILE A 47 -0.62 3.21 -7.06
CA ILE A 47 -1.80 3.00 -6.22
C ILE A 47 -1.69 1.69 -5.43
N ALA A 48 -1.23 0.61 -6.07
CA ALA A 48 -1.05 -0.67 -5.41
C ALA A 48 -0.02 -0.59 -4.26
N GLU A 49 1.09 0.11 -4.46
CA GLU A 49 2.11 0.32 -3.43
C GLU A 49 1.59 1.17 -2.26
N ILE A 50 0.89 2.28 -2.55
CA ILE A 50 0.28 3.13 -1.51
C ILE A 50 -0.71 2.30 -0.68
N ASN A 51 -1.56 1.50 -1.32
CA ASN A 51 -2.53 0.66 -0.64
C ASN A 51 -1.86 -0.44 0.18
N TYR A 52 -0.79 -1.05 -0.34
CA TYR A 52 0.00 -2.04 0.39
C TYR A 52 0.56 -1.47 1.69
N ARG A 53 1.19 -0.29 1.63
CA ARG A 53 1.74 0.37 2.82
C ARG A 53 0.66 0.78 3.82
N LYS A 54 -0.46 1.33 3.34
CA LYS A 54 -1.60 1.66 4.21
C LYS A 54 -2.16 0.42 4.91
N GLY A 55 -2.26 -0.71 4.19
CA GLY A 55 -2.70 -1.99 4.77
C GLY A 55 -1.72 -2.58 5.78
N ALA A 56 -0.41 -2.45 5.53
CA ALA A 56 0.65 -2.84 6.45
C ALA A 56 0.60 -2.01 7.74
N SER A 57 0.50 -0.67 7.63
CA SER A 57 0.41 0.22 8.80
C SER A 57 -0.83 -0.01 9.67
N ILE A 58 -1.96 -0.47 9.08
CA ILE A 58 -3.16 -0.83 9.85
C ILE A 58 -2.96 -2.16 10.62
N SER A 59 -2.15 -3.07 10.09
CA SER A 59 -1.90 -4.38 10.72
C SER A 59 -0.90 -4.30 11.87
N GLU A 60 0.07 -3.38 11.82
CA GLU A 60 1.08 -3.18 12.88
C GLU A 60 0.50 -2.60 14.19
N ILE A 61 -0.62 -1.88 14.12
CA ILE A 61 -1.28 -1.29 15.31
C ILE A 61 -2.01 -2.36 16.15
N LYS A 62 -2.24 -3.56 15.63
CA LYS A 62 -2.96 -4.62 16.34
C LYS A 62 -2.06 -5.49 17.25
N GLY A 63 -0.82 -5.06 17.48
CA GLY A 63 0.25 -5.89 18.04
C GLY A 63 0.78 -5.51 19.42
N GLU A 64 0.10 -4.75 20.28
CA GLU A 64 0.54 -4.47 21.66
C GLU A 64 -0.70 -4.22 22.55
N THR A 65 -0.99 -4.82 23.72
CA THR A 65 -0.42 -5.80 24.70
C THR A 65 -1.57 -6.13 25.71
N PRO A 66 -1.43 -6.83 26.89
CA PRO A 66 -0.55 -7.90 27.38
C PRO A 66 -1.33 -9.15 27.92
N LEU A 67 -0.60 -10.19 28.34
CA LEU A 67 -1.07 -11.36 29.07
C LEU A 67 -1.87 -11.02 30.34
N ASP A 68 -3.01 -11.69 30.54
CA ASP A 68 -3.32 -12.27 31.84
C ASP A 68 -4.03 -13.61 31.64
N SER A 69 -3.31 -14.69 31.93
CA SER A 69 -3.87 -16.03 32.00
C SER A 69 -4.39 -16.24 33.42
N PRO A 70 -5.69 -16.50 33.65
CA PRO A 70 -6.04 -17.27 34.82
C PRO A 70 -5.65 -18.72 34.53
N SER A 71 -4.51 -19.12 35.07
CA SER A 71 -4.18 -20.51 35.29
C SER A 71 -5.18 -21.06 36.30
N ASP A 72 -6.31 -21.60 35.81
CA ASP A 72 -7.20 -22.43 36.62
C ASP A 72 -6.53 -23.79 36.83
N THR A 73 -5.62 -23.82 37.80
CA THR A 73 -5.23 -25.05 38.46
C THR A 73 -6.41 -25.50 39.30
N ALA A 74 -7.26 -26.39 38.77
CA ALA A 74 -8.21 -27.11 39.59
C ALA A 74 -7.43 -28.04 40.55
N PRO A 75 -7.71 -28.01 41.87
CA PRO A 75 -7.05 -28.90 42.81
C PRO A 75 -7.58 -30.32 42.59
N SER A 76 -6.66 -31.24 42.28
CA SER A 76 -6.91 -32.67 42.34
C SER A 76 -7.35 -33.02 43.77
N THR A 77 -8.57 -33.51 43.93
CA THR A 77 -9.04 -34.06 45.21
C THR A 77 -9.55 -35.48 44.98
N LEU A 78 -9.14 -36.34 45.91
CA LEU A 78 -9.20 -37.81 45.97
C LEU A 78 -10.55 -38.46 45.63
#